data_AF-W2FYY9-F1
#
_entry.id   AF-W2FYY9-F1
#
_cell.length_a   1.000
_cell.length_b   1.000
_cell.length_c   1.000
_cell.angle_alpha   90.00
_cell.angle_beta   90.00
_cell.angle_gamma   90.00
#
_symmetry.space_group_name_H-M   'P 1'
#
loop_
_entity.id
_entity.type
_entity.pdbx_description
1 polymer ?
#
loop_
_entity_poly.entity_id
_entity_poly.type
_entity_poly.pdbx_seq_one_letter_code
_entity_poly.pdbx_strand_id
1 'polypeptide(L)'
;MEELNNEVQMVRNNTVNAKSKSVYLYGIIKYVLWLHDHKPGVVEPSLRALLDTVATDDTTEAYKQKQSHVKLYVESDRREPPLDLVDSNVHDFECFLMSLRKKDGKKPGKS
;
A
#
# COMPACT_ATOMS: atom_id res chain seq x y z
N MET A 1 -1.53 -18.13 -13.14
CA MET A 1 -2.04 -18.05 -11.76
C MET A 1 -0.92 -18.09 -10.73
N GLU A 2 0.08 -18.98 -10.86
CA GLU A 2 1.20 -19.09 -9.90
C GLU A 2 2.04 -17.81 -9.74
N GLU A 3 2.37 -17.11 -10.83
CA GLU A 3 3.10 -15.83 -10.75
C GLU A 3 2.32 -14.75 -10.00
N LEU A 4 1.00 -14.66 -10.20
CA LEU A 4 0.17 -13.68 -9.52
C LEU A 4 0.11 -13.98 -8.02
N ASN A 5 -0.01 -15.25 -7.64
CA ASN A 5 0.00 -15.66 -6.25
C ASN A 5 1.33 -15.35 -5.56
N ASN A 6 2.47 -15.53 -6.25
CA ASN A 6 3.77 -15.16 -5.72
C ASN A 6 3.93 -13.64 -5.59
N GLU A 7 3.47 -12.86 -6.57
CA GLU A 7 3.43 -11.40 -6.50
C GLU A 7 2.54 -10.92 -5.33
N VAL A 8 1.38 -11.56 -5.15
CA VAL A 8 0.49 -11.32 -4.01
C VAL A 8 1.25 -11.58 -2.70
N GLN A 9 1.90 -12.74 -2.56
CA GLN A 9 2.66 -13.08 -1.34
C GLN A 9 3.84 -12.13 -1.09
N MET A 10 4.53 -11.66 -2.13
CA MET A 10 5.63 -10.70 -1.97
C MET A 10 5.15 -9.33 -1.48
N VAL A 11 4.04 -8.84 -2.03
CA VAL A 11 3.40 -7.60 -1.58
C VAL A 11 2.85 -7.78 -0.17
N ARG A 12 2.16 -8.90 0.09
CA ARG A 12 1.62 -9.24 1.40
C ARG A 12 2.68 -9.23 2.49
N ASN A 13 3.85 -9.77 2.20
CA ASN A 13 4.95 -9.87 3.16
C ASN A 13 5.92 -8.69 3.09
N ASN A 14 5.62 -7.64 2.31
CA ASN A 14 6.51 -6.48 2.09
C ASN A 14 7.92 -6.87 1.61
N THR A 15 8.07 -8.00 0.90
CA THR A 15 9.36 -8.57 0.44
C THR A 15 9.69 -8.21 -1.01
N VAL A 16 9.19 -7.06 -1.49
CA VAL A 16 9.37 -6.63 -2.88
C VAL A 16 10.85 -6.36 -3.18
N ASN A 17 11.32 -6.80 -4.36
CA ASN A 17 12.72 -6.62 -4.77
C ASN A 17 13.15 -5.14 -4.74
N ALA A 18 14.44 -4.88 -4.53
CA ALA A 18 14.97 -3.52 -4.36
C ALA A 18 14.70 -2.57 -5.54
N LYS A 19 14.67 -3.10 -6.77
CA LYS A 19 14.44 -2.33 -8.01
C LYS A 19 12.99 -1.87 -8.15
N SER A 20 12.04 -2.63 -7.62
CA SER A 20 10.62 -2.34 -7.61
C SER A 20 10.15 -1.70 -6.30
N LYS A 21 11.02 -1.60 -5.29
CA LYS A 21 10.70 -1.09 -3.95
C LYS A 21 10.14 0.33 -3.98
N SER A 22 10.68 1.23 -4.82
CA SER A 22 10.18 2.63 -4.91
C SER A 22 8.80 2.73 -5.57
N VAL A 23 8.57 1.99 -6.65
CA VAL A 23 7.27 1.91 -7.35
C VAL A 23 6.22 1.27 -6.44
N TYR A 24 6.61 0.21 -5.75
CA TYR A 24 5.79 -0.47 -4.77
C TYR A 24 5.45 0.45 -3.60
N LEU A 25 6.43 1.13 -3.01
CA LEU A 25 6.24 2.07 -1.91
C LEU A 25 5.28 3.20 -2.29
N TYR A 26 5.43 3.76 -3.49
CA TYR A 26 4.53 4.81 -3.97
C TYR A 26 3.09 4.31 -4.12
N GLY A 27 2.91 3.12 -4.67
CA GLY A 27 1.58 2.55 -4.83
C GLY A 27 0.95 2.14 -3.50
N ILE A 28 1.69 1.45 -2.62
CA ILE A 28 1.12 0.98 -1.35
C ILE A 28 0.70 2.15 -0.47
N ILE A 29 1.45 3.27 -0.51
CA ILE A 29 1.04 4.52 0.15
C ILE A 29 -0.34 4.97 -0.35
N LYS A 30 -0.53 5.09 -1.67
CA LYS A 30 -1.83 5.51 -2.23
C LYS A 30 -2.96 4.54 -1.89
N TYR A 31 -2.67 3.25 -1.94
CA TYR A 31 -3.67 2.22 -1.72
C TYR A 31 -4.12 2.16 -0.26
N VAL A 32 -3.19 2.25 0.68
CA VAL A 32 -3.50 2.36 2.12
C VAL A 32 -4.35 3.59 2.41
N LEU A 33 -4.02 4.74 1.82
CA LEU A 33 -4.82 5.96 2.02
C LEU A 33 -6.23 5.83 1.44
N TRP A 34 -6.37 5.22 0.27
CA TRP A 34 -7.69 4.94 -0.29
C TRP A 34 -8.50 3.98 0.62
N LEU A 35 -7.85 2.94 1.16
CA LEU A 35 -8.50 2.03 2.11
C LEU A 35 -8.85 2.71 3.43
N HIS A 36 -8.03 3.65 3.92
CA HIS A 36 -8.35 4.43 5.12
C HIS A 36 -9.68 5.17 4.97
N ASP A 37 -9.92 5.78 3.80
CA ASP A 37 -11.14 6.56 3.54
C ASP A 37 -12.37 5.67 3.25
N HIS A 38 -12.20 4.51 2.61
CA HIS A 38 -13.34 3.73 2.07
C HIS A 38 -13.59 2.41 2.81
N LYS A 39 -12.54 1.81 3.38
CA LYS A 39 -12.55 0.48 4.01
C LYS A 39 -11.58 0.45 5.22
N PRO A 40 -11.75 1.34 6.22
CA PRO A 40 -10.78 1.50 7.30
C PRO A 40 -10.56 0.22 8.13
N GLY A 41 -11.50 -0.73 8.10
CA GLY A 41 -11.33 -2.05 8.73
C GLY A 41 -10.18 -2.88 8.17
N VAL A 42 -9.77 -2.63 6.92
CA VAL A 42 -8.71 -3.38 6.21
C VAL A 42 -7.32 -2.79 6.47
N VAL A 43 -7.23 -1.55 6.95
CA VAL A 43 -5.95 -0.94 7.32
C VAL A 43 -5.54 -1.47 8.69
N GLU A 44 -4.26 -1.83 8.83
CA GLU A 44 -3.73 -2.32 10.10
C GLU A 44 -4.08 -1.33 11.24
N PRO A 45 -4.61 -1.81 12.39
CA PRO A 45 -5.15 -0.93 13.43
C PRO A 45 -4.20 0.15 13.94
N SER A 46 -2.91 -0.15 14.11
CA SER A 46 -1.91 0.82 14.59
C SER A 46 -1.61 1.90 13.54
N LEU A 47 -1.58 1.53 12.26
CA LEU A 47 -1.45 2.47 11.14
C LEU A 47 -2.71 3.33 11.01
N ARG A 48 -3.90 2.74 11.12
CA ARG A 48 -5.17 3.49 11.10
C ARG A 48 -5.20 4.55 12.20
N ALA A 49 -4.87 4.17 13.43
CA ALA A 49 -4.83 5.10 14.56
C ALA A 49 -3.86 6.27 14.31
N LEU A 50 -2.71 6.00 13.66
CA LEU A 50 -1.76 7.04 13.27
C LEU A 50 -2.36 7.99 12.21
N LEU A 51 -3.06 7.45 11.20
CA LEU A 51 -3.70 8.28 10.17
C LEU A 51 -4.86 9.13 10.72
N ASP A 52 -5.56 8.63 11.74
CA ASP A 52 -6.65 9.36 12.42
C ASP A 52 -6.16 10.54 13.27
N THR A 53 -4.87 10.57 13.63
CA THR A 53 -4.26 11.70 14.37
C THR A 53 -4.02 12.95 13.52
N VAL A 54 -4.13 12.83 12.19
CA VAL A 54 -3.98 13.95 11.26
C VAL A 54 -5.22 14.83 11.30
N ALA A 55 -5.20 15.84 12.17
CA ALA A 55 -6.26 16.82 12.35
C ALA A 55 -5.83 18.18 11.76
N THR A 56 -6.00 18.34 10.44
CA THR A 56 -5.82 19.63 9.76
C THR A 56 -6.94 19.82 8.75
N ASP A 57 -7.47 21.04 8.67
CA ASP A 57 -8.54 21.43 7.74
C ASP A 57 -8.02 21.62 6.30
N ASP A 58 -6.70 21.75 6.12
CA ASP A 58 -6.07 21.77 4.81
C ASP A 58 -5.95 20.34 4.27
N THR A 59 -6.78 20.01 3.29
CA THR A 59 -6.82 18.68 2.66
C THR A 59 -5.53 18.30 1.96
N THR A 60 -4.75 19.26 1.45
CA THR A 60 -3.48 19.00 0.79
C THR A 60 -2.40 18.67 1.81
N GLU A 61 -2.33 19.41 2.91
CA GLU A 61 -1.38 19.14 3.98
C GLU A 61 -1.74 17.87 4.77
N ALA A 62 -3.03 17.62 5.00
CA ALA A 62 -3.51 16.35 5.56
C ALA A 62 -3.02 15.16 4.73
N TYR A 63 -3.18 15.25 3.40
CA TYR A 63 -2.76 14.19 2.49
C TYR A 63 -1.25 13.94 2.55
N LYS A 64 -0.43 15.00 2.54
CA LYS A 64 1.04 14.88 2.65
C LYS A 64 1.48 14.25 3.98
N GLN A 65 0.87 14.66 5.09
CA GLN A 65 1.18 14.09 6.41
C GLN A 65 0.82 12.60 6.47
N LYS A 66 -0.38 12.24 6.03
CA LYS A 66 -0.81 10.84 5.93
C LYS A 66 0.12 10.02 5.02
N GLN A 67 0.56 10.55 3.87
CA GLN A 67 1.54 9.89 3.01
C GLN A 67 2.86 9.61 3.73
N SER A 68 3.36 10.58 4.50
CA SER A 68 4.58 10.45 5.29
C SER A 68 4.46 9.36 6.36
N HIS A 69 3.32 9.30 7.06
CA HIS A 69 3.05 8.26 8.05
C HIS A 69 3.03 6.85 7.45
N VAL A 70 2.34 6.65 6.33
CA VAL A 70 2.34 5.34 5.65
C VAL A 70 3.75 4.98 5.17
N LYS A 71 4.49 5.94 4.61
CA LYS A 71 5.86 5.71 4.16
C LYS A 71 6.76 5.23 5.30
N LEU A 72 6.77 5.95 6.42
CA LEU A 72 7.57 5.60 7.60
C LEU A 72 7.14 4.26 8.18
N TYR A 73 5.84 3.97 8.19
CA TYR A 73 5.33 2.68 8.64
C TYR A 73 5.87 1.53 7.78
N VAL A 74 5.80 1.64 6.46
CA VAL A 74 6.24 0.60 5.51
C VAL A 74 7.76 0.46 5.46
N GLU A 75 8.50 1.56 5.66
CA GLU A 75 9.97 1.56 5.69
C GLU A 75 10.54 1.12 7.05
N SER A 76 9.78 1.26 8.13
CA SER A 76 10.18 0.74 9.43
C SER A 76 10.26 -0.79 9.38
N ASP A 77 11.25 -1.37 10.08
CA ASP A 77 11.52 -2.82 10.10
C ASP A 77 10.46 -3.61 10.91
N ARG A 78 9.21 -3.14 10.84
CA ARG A 78 8.03 -3.75 11.44
C ARG A 78 7.70 -5.03 10.67
N ARG A 79 7.47 -6.10 11.42
CA ARG A 79 7.02 -7.40 10.88
C ARG A 79 5.54 -7.38 10.47
N GLU A 80 4.80 -6.35 10.86
CA GLU A 80 3.38 -6.20 10.61
C GLU A 80 3.14 -5.53 9.25
N PRO A 81 2.43 -6.18 8.32
CA PRO A 81 2.08 -5.56 7.05
C PRO A 81 1.14 -4.36 7.28
N PRO A 82 1.15 -3.33 6.41
CA PRO A 82 0.29 -2.16 6.54
C PRO A 82 -1.21 -2.45 6.34
N LEU A 83 -1.55 -3.66 5.91
CA LEU A 83 -2.90 -4.11 5.59
C LEU A 83 -3.21 -5.37 6.37
N ASP A 84 -4.44 -5.48 6.87
CA ASP A 84 -4.98 -6.77 7.29
C ASP A 84 -5.39 -7.55 6.04
N LEU A 85 -4.57 -8.53 5.70
CA LEU A 85 -4.68 -9.30 4.47
C LEU A 85 -5.67 -10.46 4.58
N VAL A 86 -6.17 -10.74 5.78
CA VAL A 86 -7.21 -11.75 6.01
C VAL A 86 -8.56 -11.23 5.47
N ASP A 87 -8.81 -9.93 5.62
CA ASP A 87 -10.05 -9.26 5.20
C ASP A 87 -9.93 -8.47 3.88
N SER A 88 -8.73 -8.43 3.26
CA SER A 88 -8.54 -7.75 1.98
C SER A 88 -9.24 -8.50 0.84
N ASN A 89 -10.23 -7.88 0.19
CA ASN A 89 -10.85 -8.43 -1.00
C ASN A 89 -9.80 -8.55 -2.12
N VAL A 90 -9.69 -9.76 -2.70
CA VAL A 90 -8.80 -10.09 -3.81
C VAL A 90 -8.95 -9.11 -4.98
N HIS A 91 -10.16 -8.61 -5.24
CA HIS A 91 -10.42 -7.67 -6.32
C HIS A 91 -9.76 -6.30 -6.10
N ASP A 92 -9.86 -5.72 -4.90
CA ASP A 92 -9.24 -4.42 -4.61
C ASP A 92 -7.70 -4.53 -4.72
N PHE A 93 -7.18 -5.68 -4.30
CA PHE A 93 -5.75 -6.00 -4.38
C PHE A 93 -5.27 -6.20 -5.82
N GLU A 94 -6.07 -6.84 -6.67
CA GLU A 94 -5.79 -6.95 -8.11
C GLU A 94 -5.82 -5.58 -8.79
N CYS A 95 -6.80 -4.73 -8.46
CA CYS A 95 -6.85 -3.34 -8.93
C CYS A 95 -5.60 -2.57 -8.50
N PHE A 96 -5.13 -2.75 -7.28
CA PHE A 96 -3.87 -2.20 -6.80
C PHE A 96 -2.68 -2.69 -7.63
N LEU A 97 -2.52 -4.00 -7.82
CA LEU A 97 -1.44 -4.56 -8.64
C LEU A 97 -1.48 -4.07 -10.09
N MET A 98 -2.66 -3.90 -10.67
CA MET A 98 -2.83 -3.34 -12.01
C MET A 98 -2.44 -1.86 -12.06
N SER A 99 -2.73 -1.08 -11.02
CA SER A 99 -2.32 0.33 -10.91
C SER A 99 -0.80 0.53 -10.88
N LEU A 100 -0.05 -0.49 -10.44
CA LEU A 100 1.41 -0.50 -10.43
C LEU A 100 2.04 -0.81 -11.80
N ARG A 101 1.27 -1.37 -12.73
CA ARG A 101 1.76 -1.66 -14.09
C ARG A 101 1.86 -0.36 -14.87
N LYS A 102 2.83 -0.28 -15.78
CA LYS A 102 2.92 0.85 -16.72
C LYS A 102 1.64 0.88 -17.60
N LYS A 103 1.30 2.04 -18.18
CA LYS A 103 0.12 2.22 -19.06
C LYS A 103 0.02 1.21 -20.22
N ASP A 104 1.13 0.57 -20.58
CA ASP A 104 1.25 -0.48 -21.60
C ASP A 104 1.03 -1.91 -21.05
N GLY A 105 0.61 -2.06 -19.80
CA GLY A 105 0.41 -3.35 -19.12
C GLY A 105 1.70 -4.06 -18.75
N LYS A 106 2.87 -3.49 -19.04
CA LYS A 106 4.17 -4.12 -18.75
C LYS A 106 4.50 -4.03 -17.26
N LYS A 107 5.07 -5.12 -16.73
CA LYS A 107 5.52 -5.22 -15.34
C LYS A 107 6.60 -4.15 -15.07
N PRO A 108 6.56 -3.44 -13.92
CA PRO A 108 7.62 -2.51 -13.56
C PRO A 108 8.96 -3.25 -13.42
N GLY A 109 9.98 -2.80 -14.15
CA GLY A 109 11.36 -3.30 -14.03
C GLY A 109 11.81 -4.33 -15.07
N LYS A 110 10.92 -4.82 -15.95
CA LYS A 110 11.30 -5.55 -17.16
C LYS A 110 11.34 -4.57 -18.34
N SER A 111 12.56 -4.10 -18.66
CA SER A 111 12.86 -3.56 -19.98
C SER A 111 13.15 -4.71 -20.93
#